data_AF-A0AAV2QB29-F1
#
_entry.id   AF-A0AAV2QB29-F1
#
_cell.length_a   1.000
_cell.length_b   1.000
_cell.length_c   1.000
_cell.angle_alpha   90.00
_cell.angle_beta   90.00
_cell.angle_gamma   90.00
#
_symmetry.space_group_name_H-M   'P 1'
#
loop_
_entity.id
_entity.type
_entity.pdbx_description
1 polymer ?
#
loop_
_entity_poly.entity_id
_entity_poly.type
_entity_poly.pdbx_seq_one_letter_code
_entity_poly.pdbx_strand_id
1 'polypeptide(L)'
;MSPKTSPLSEGELRFVRFWHAATVIAKKVMIMVLLAFTQGKISNTYRDELIRYYDSKPNKHTKKSSEALYKKEFTNGEQLLLEDPTINPERFDVTLIDKLMRRLHALTGLAYNDDAVWTVDEPAGTNSSIEYLIYQVKCHRNNACHNICDLSESELTNKLNELKTLYTKLVDRVLKESGESPDIICKKTDEIKNDFANLKKSIQEVLTDEDFEAYLKEKSEVLKMLQTKTKLSCQLHLKKLYEDTYETNIAEWLDISQQVETEQVFTELIIKQEQDKVLSKRANNDLNNMTEKRCHYKDILTITTKTMKSPKILTITAVGGNGKTTYTRLFVCKWSKGQSGIPELDKVDILMFIELRSLS
;
A
#
# COMPACT_ATOMS: atom_id res chain seq x y z
N MET A 1 7.06 32.77 -1.77
CA MET A 1 7.79 32.35 -2.97
C MET A 1 7.35 30.94 -3.30
N SER A 2 6.40 30.80 -4.23
CA SER A 2 5.98 29.49 -4.72
C SER A 2 7.19 28.82 -5.39
N PRO A 3 7.51 27.56 -5.08
CA PRO A 3 8.60 26.87 -5.76
C PRO A 3 8.23 26.76 -7.23
N LYS A 4 9.04 27.36 -8.11
CA LYS A 4 8.94 27.10 -9.56
C LYS A 4 9.24 25.62 -9.75
N THR A 5 8.19 24.82 -9.91
CA THR A 5 8.31 23.41 -10.30
C THR A 5 8.94 23.38 -11.67
N SER A 6 10.09 22.73 -11.77
CA SER A 6 10.70 22.39 -13.05
C SER A 6 9.67 21.68 -13.95
N PRO A 7 9.54 22.07 -15.24
CA PRO A 7 8.63 21.40 -16.14
C PRO A 7 8.95 19.90 -16.17
N LEU A 8 7.91 19.06 -16.14
CA LEU A 8 8.05 17.62 -16.30
C LEU A 8 8.79 17.33 -17.59
N SER A 9 9.67 16.33 -17.56
CA SER A 9 10.28 15.80 -18.76
C SER A 9 9.20 15.23 -19.70
N GLU A 10 9.50 15.20 -20.99
CA GLU A 10 8.57 14.69 -22.00
C GLU A 10 8.16 13.22 -21.72
N GLY A 11 9.08 12.41 -21.19
CA GLY A 11 8.80 11.03 -20.75
C GLY A 11 7.82 10.95 -19.58
N GLU A 12 7.93 11.85 -18.61
CA GLU A 12 6.98 11.91 -17.49
C GLU A 12 5.58 12.29 -17.96
N LEU A 13 5.46 13.22 -18.91
CA LEU A 13 4.16 13.59 -19.49
C LEU A 13 3.50 12.42 -20.22
N ARG A 14 4.28 11.65 -20.98
CA ARG A 14 3.81 10.44 -21.65
C ARG A 14 3.34 9.39 -20.65
N PHE A 15 4.07 9.22 -19.54
CA PHE A 15 3.65 8.34 -18.46
C PHE A 15 2.34 8.79 -17.80
N VAL A 16 2.18 10.07 -17.49
CA VAL A 16 0.91 10.61 -16.92
C VAL A 16 -0.29 10.24 -17.79
N ARG A 17 -0.14 10.39 -19.11
CA ARG A 17 -1.21 10.12 -20.06
C ARG A 17 -1.55 8.63 -20.16
N PHE A 18 -0.53 7.77 -20.21
CA PHE A 18 -0.74 6.32 -20.10
C PHE A 18 -1.44 5.96 -18.79
N TRP A 19 -0.99 6.53 -17.68
CA TRP A 19 -1.57 6.34 -16.36
C TRP A 19 -3.04 6.74 -16.34
N HIS A 20 -3.39 7.94 -16.84
CA HIS A 20 -4.77 8.42 -16.91
C HIS A 20 -5.67 7.47 -17.71
N ALA A 21 -5.22 6.97 -18.86
CA ALA A 21 -5.96 5.98 -19.63
C ALA A 21 -6.12 4.65 -18.88
N ALA A 22 -5.09 4.21 -18.17
CA ALA A 22 -5.10 2.98 -17.39
C ALA A 22 -5.87 3.08 -16.06
N THR A 23 -6.15 4.28 -15.55
CA THR A 23 -6.83 4.49 -14.26
C THR A 23 -8.22 5.12 -14.42
N VAL A 24 -8.30 6.30 -15.00
CA VAL A 24 -9.53 7.10 -15.10
C VAL A 24 -10.48 6.49 -16.12
N ILE A 25 -10.00 6.25 -17.34
CA ILE A 25 -10.82 5.63 -18.39
C ILE A 25 -11.15 4.18 -17.99
N ALA A 26 -10.19 3.44 -17.42
CA ALA A 26 -10.43 2.09 -16.90
C ALA A 26 -11.57 2.07 -15.86
N LYS A 27 -11.58 3.01 -14.91
CA LYS A 27 -12.63 3.14 -13.91
C LYS A 27 -13.98 3.40 -14.56
N LYS A 28 -14.07 4.35 -15.49
CA LYS A 28 -15.30 4.65 -16.25
C LYS A 28 -15.83 3.41 -16.95
N VAL A 29 -14.96 2.67 -17.64
CA VAL A 29 -15.30 1.41 -18.33
C VAL A 29 -15.80 0.36 -17.35
N MET A 30 -15.09 0.15 -16.24
CA MET A 30 -15.46 -0.84 -15.22
C MET A 30 -16.80 -0.52 -14.55
N ILE A 31 -17.11 0.77 -14.35
CA ILE A 31 -18.43 1.21 -13.86
C ILE A 31 -19.52 0.91 -14.88
N MET A 32 -19.29 1.22 -16.17
CA MET A 32 -20.26 0.90 -17.23
C MET A 32 -20.56 -0.60 -17.27
N VAL A 33 -19.52 -1.43 -17.16
CA VAL A 33 -19.66 -2.90 -17.14
C VAL A 33 -20.44 -3.36 -15.91
N LEU A 34 -20.10 -2.85 -14.72
CA LEU A 34 -20.82 -3.18 -13.49
C LEU A 34 -22.30 -2.79 -13.58
N LEU A 35 -22.60 -1.59 -14.08
CA LEU A 35 -23.97 -1.10 -14.21
C LEU A 35 -24.78 -1.90 -15.24
N ALA A 36 -24.17 -2.30 -16.35
CA ALA A 36 -24.82 -3.11 -17.37
C ALA A 36 -25.23 -4.49 -16.81
N PHE A 37 -24.29 -5.19 -16.15
CA PHE A 37 -24.60 -6.48 -15.53
C PHE A 37 -25.64 -6.40 -14.43
N THR A 38 -25.60 -5.31 -13.67
CA THR A 38 -26.50 -5.15 -12.53
C THR A 38 -27.82 -4.52 -12.92
N GLN A 39 -27.98 -4.10 -14.19
CA GLN A 39 -29.15 -3.39 -14.73
C GLN A 39 -29.58 -2.18 -13.88
N GLY A 40 -28.63 -1.55 -13.18
CA GLY A 40 -28.92 -0.49 -12.20
C GLY A 40 -29.77 -0.93 -11.00
N LYS A 41 -30.00 -2.23 -10.79
CA LYS A 41 -30.86 -2.80 -9.73
C LYS A 41 -30.20 -2.80 -8.34
N ILE A 42 -28.97 -2.33 -8.20
CA ILE A 42 -28.31 -2.27 -6.89
C ILE A 42 -28.76 -0.98 -6.21
N SER A 43 -30.00 -1.02 -5.73
CA SER A 43 -30.57 0.12 -5.05
C SER A 43 -30.38 0.06 -3.54
N ASN A 44 -29.86 -1.03 -2.92
CA ASN A 44 -29.70 -1.06 -1.45
C ASN A 44 -28.68 -1.97 -0.75
N THR A 45 -28.05 -3.03 -1.28
CA THR A 45 -26.96 -3.68 -0.50
C THR A 45 -26.05 -4.59 -1.32
N TYR A 46 -24.94 -4.04 -1.84
CA TYR A 46 -23.79 -4.85 -2.28
C TYR A 46 -23.34 -5.80 -1.17
N ARG A 47 -23.39 -5.35 0.10
CA ARG A 47 -23.08 -6.15 1.28
C ARG A 47 -23.94 -7.41 1.39
N ASP A 48 -25.26 -7.31 1.31
CA ASP A 48 -26.14 -8.46 1.55
C ASP A 48 -25.98 -9.53 0.47
N GLU A 49 -25.72 -9.12 -0.76
CA GLU A 49 -25.42 -10.04 -1.86
C GLU A 49 -24.04 -10.69 -1.70
N LEU A 50 -23.04 -9.95 -1.20
CA LEU A 50 -21.76 -10.51 -0.82
C LEU A 50 -21.88 -11.50 0.35
N ILE A 51 -22.68 -11.19 1.37
CA ILE A 51 -22.94 -12.11 2.49
C ILE A 51 -23.62 -13.39 1.98
N ARG A 52 -24.65 -13.27 1.13
CA ARG A 52 -25.30 -14.41 0.48
C ARG A 52 -24.33 -15.24 -0.36
N TYR A 53 -23.38 -14.61 -1.06
CA TYR A 53 -22.31 -15.31 -1.78
C TYR A 53 -21.41 -16.12 -0.85
N TYR A 54 -21.02 -15.57 0.31
CA TYR A 54 -20.21 -16.30 1.26
C TYR A 54 -20.98 -17.42 1.97
N ASP A 55 -22.29 -17.23 2.21
CA ASP A 55 -23.18 -18.26 2.75
C ASP A 55 -23.37 -19.44 1.80
N SER A 56 -23.38 -19.20 0.49
CA SER A 56 -23.58 -20.24 -0.53
C SER A 56 -22.33 -21.05 -0.83
N LYS A 57 -21.12 -20.58 -0.44
CA LYS A 57 -19.91 -21.39 -0.59
C LYS A 57 -19.90 -22.54 0.44
N PRO A 58 -19.81 -23.81 0.00
CA PRO A 58 -19.73 -24.95 0.92
C PRO A 58 -18.36 -24.96 1.60
N ASN A 59 -18.22 -24.22 2.70
CA ASN A 59 -16.98 -24.14 3.47
C ASN A 59 -16.80 -25.42 4.32
N LYS A 60 -16.36 -26.51 3.68
CA LYS A 60 -16.14 -27.81 4.34
C LYS A 60 -15.02 -27.82 5.40
N HIS A 61 -14.21 -26.76 5.51
CA HIS A 61 -13.02 -26.78 6.38
C HIS A 61 -12.77 -25.55 7.26
N THR A 62 -13.63 -24.52 7.25
CA THR A 62 -13.49 -23.40 8.21
C THR A 62 -14.84 -22.99 8.80
N LYS A 63 -14.97 -23.09 10.13
CA LYS A 63 -16.11 -22.56 10.91
C LYS A 63 -16.12 -21.02 10.98
N LYS A 64 -15.76 -20.32 9.90
CA LYS A 64 -15.77 -18.85 9.87
C LYS A 64 -17.12 -18.39 9.34
N SER A 65 -17.78 -17.47 10.07
CA SER A 65 -19.01 -16.85 9.60
C SER A 65 -18.75 -16.05 8.31
N SER A 66 -19.75 -15.99 7.42
CA SER A 66 -19.72 -15.22 6.17
C SER A 66 -19.34 -13.76 6.40
N GLU A 67 -19.77 -13.19 7.53
CA GLU A 67 -19.41 -11.84 7.94
C GLU A 67 -17.92 -11.68 8.28
N ALA A 68 -17.27 -12.71 8.84
CA ALA A 68 -15.83 -12.69 9.07
C ALA A 68 -15.03 -12.79 7.76
N LEU A 69 -15.55 -13.48 6.74
CA LEU A 69 -14.94 -13.55 5.42
C LEU A 69 -15.06 -12.22 4.68
N TYR A 70 -16.25 -11.60 4.71
CA TYR A 70 -16.46 -10.24 4.20
C TYR A 70 -15.49 -9.24 4.83
N LYS A 71 -15.40 -9.20 6.18
CA LYS A 71 -14.50 -8.29 6.90
C LYS A 71 -13.01 -8.54 6.63
N LYS A 72 -12.63 -9.76 6.26
CA LYS A 72 -11.25 -10.10 5.90
C LYS A 72 -10.90 -9.65 4.49
N GLU A 73 -11.84 -9.69 3.56
CA GLU A 73 -11.60 -9.46 2.13
C GLU A 73 -11.72 -7.99 1.72
N PHE A 74 -12.62 -7.25 2.37
CA PHE A 74 -12.82 -5.82 2.14
C PHE A 74 -12.18 -5.02 3.28
N THR A 75 -11.42 -3.99 2.93
CA THR A 75 -10.86 -3.03 3.90
C THR A 75 -11.98 -2.22 4.56
N ASN A 76 -11.73 -1.62 5.72
CA ASN A 76 -12.74 -0.80 6.41
C ASN A 76 -13.30 0.32 5.51
N GLY A 77 -12.46 0.93 4.65
CA GLY A 77 -12.92 1.95 3.70
C GLY A 77 -13.84 1.38 2.62
N GLU A 78 -13.51 0.20 2.07
CA GLU A 78 -14.39 -0.50 1.13
C GLU A 78 -15.70 -0.93 1.80
N GLN A 79 -15.67 -1.41 3.05
CA GLN A 79 -16.86 -1.81 3.80
C GLN A 79 -17.83 -0.63 3.97
N LEU A 80 -17.33 0.53 4.40
CA LEU A 80 -18.15 1.75 4.52
C LEU A 80 -18.82 2.15 3.21
N LEU A 81 -18.12 2.00 2.07
CA LEU A 81 -18.69 2.28 0.76
C LEU A 81 -19.78 1.27 0.36
N LEU A 82 -19.59 -0.01 0.69
CA LEU A 82 -20.52 -1.09 0.33
C LEU A 82 -21.74 -1.20 1.26
N GLU A 83 -21.63 -0.63 2.46
CA GLU A 83 -22.69 -0.54 3.47
C GLU A 83 -23.60 0.69 3.26
N ASP A 84 -23.15 1.69 2.49
CA ASP A 84 -23.95 2.87 2.17
C ASP A 84 -24.94 2.55 1.03
N PRO A 85 -26.27 2.51 1.31
CA PRO A 85 -27.28 2.21 0.31
C PRO A 85 -27.40 3.29 -0.78
N THR A 86 -26.93 4.50 -0.49
CA THR A 86 -27.02 5.66 -1.39
C THR A 86 -25.76 5.87 -2.23
N ILE A 87 -24.79 4.95 -2.11
CA ILE A 87 -23.48 5.12 -2.70
C ILE A 87 -23.56 5.17 -4.24
N ASN A 88 -22.96 6.22 -4.82
CA ASN A 88 -22.76 6.27 -6.25
C ASN A 88 -21.57 5.35 -6.63
N PRO A 89 -21.74 4.38 -7.55
CA PRO A 89 -20.66 3.51 -8.02
C PRO A 89 -19.44 4.25 -8.58
N GLU A 90 -19.59 5.51 -8.98
CA GLU A 90 -18.48 6.40 -9.34
C GLU A 90 -17.48 6.63 -8.20
N ARG A 91 -17.83 6.33 -6.95
CA ARG A 91 -16.90 6.39 -5.81
C ARG A 91 -16.03 5.16 -5.69
N PHE A 92 -16.36 4.06 -6.37
CA PHE A 92 -15.56 2.84 -6.32
C PHE A 92 -14.28 2.99 -7.16
N ASP A 93 -13.21 2.34 -6.72
CA ASP A 93 -12.00 2.22 -7.51
C ASP A 93 -12.04 0.93 -8.37
N VAL A 94 -11.14 0.82 -9.36
CA VAL A 94 -11.07 -0.35 -10.25
C VAL A 94 -10.90 -1.65 -9.47
N THR A 95 -10.16 -1.61 -8.36
CA THR A 95 -9.88 -2.78 -7.52
C THR A 95 -11.16 -3.29 -6.85
N LEU A 96 -11.95 -2.39 -6.27
CA LEU A 96 -13.23 -2.71 -5.63
C LEU A 96 -14.23 -3.23 -6.66
N ILE A 97 -14.32 -2.60 -7.84
CA ILE A 97 -15.23 -3.05 -8.90
C ILE A 97 -14.88 -4.46 -9.38
N ASP A 98 -13.60 -4.77 -9.61
CA ASP A 98 -13.16 -6.13 -9.96
C ASP A 98 -13.50 -7.16 -8.86
N LYS A 99 -13.28 -6.81 -7.58
CA LYS A 99 -13.69 -7.68 -6.46
C LYS A 99 -15.20 -7.94 -6.50
N LEU A 100 -16.00 -6.90 -6.71
CA LEU A 100 -17.46 -7.04 -6.79
C LEU A 100 -17.88 -7.95 -7.94
N MET A 101 -17.35 -7.73 -9.15
CA MET A 101 -17.69 -8.55 -10.31
C MET A 101 -17.35 -10.03 -10.14
N ARG A 102 -16.22 -10.34 -9.48
CA ARG A 102 -15.80 -11.72 -9.17
C ARG A 102 -16.64 -12.41 -8.09
N ARG A 103 -17.26 -11.64 -7.20
CA ARG A 103 -18.01 -12.17 -6.04
C ARG A 103 -19.50 -12.21 -6.31
N LEU A 104 -20.03 -11.28 -7.08
CA LEU A 104 -21.44 -11.15 -7.37
C LEU A 104 -21.87 -11.95 -8.60
N HIS A 105 -21.34 -13.16 -8.78
CA HIS A 105 -21.65 -14.04 -9.91
C HIS A 105 -23.16 -14.25 -10.09
N ALA A 106 -23.92 -14.34 -8.99
CA ALA A 106 -25.38 -14.51 -9.03
C ALA A 106 -26.11 -13.29 -9.64
N LEU A 107 -25.53 -12.09 -9.53
CA LEU A 107 -26.08 -10.87 -10.11
C LEU A 107 -25.52 -10.60 -11.51
N THR A 108 -24.24 -10.91 -11.73
CA THR A 108 -23.54 -10.57 -12.97
C THR A 108 -23.60 -11.68 -14.01
N GLY A 109 -23.92 -12.92 -13.62
CA GLY A 109 -23.84 -14.09 -14.50
C GLY A 109 -22.41 -14.51 -14.86
N LEU A 110 -21.39 -13.83 -14.31
CA LEU A 110 -19.98 -14.11 -14.56
C LEU A 110 -19.52 -15.39 -13.85
N ALA A 111 -18.45 -16.00 -14.33
CA ALA A 111 -17.86 -17.18 -13.71
C ALA A 111 -17.38 -16.93 -12.27
N TYR A 112 -17.33 -17.99 -11.46
CA TYR A 112 -16.83 -17.93 -10.09
C TYR A 112 -15.38 -17.42 -10.05
N ASN A 113 -15.02 -16.74 -8.96
CA ASN A 113 -13.70 -16.12 -8.79
C ASN A 113 -12.49 -17.07 -8.92
N ASP A 114 -12.68 -18.37 -8.68
CA ASP A 114 -11.64 -19.40 -8.72
C ASP A 114 -11.53 -20.06 -10.10
N ASP A 115 -12.35 -19.63 -11.06
CA ASP A 115 -12.39 -20.19 -12.42
C ASP A 115 -11.21 -19.69 -13.27
N ALA A 116 -10.68 -20.58 -14.10
CA ALA A 116 -9.54 -20.32 -14.98
C ALA A 116 -9.87 -19.28 -16.08
N VAL A 117 -11.14 -19.10 -16.45
CA VAL A 117 -11.58 -18.12 -17.45
C VAL A 117 -11.22 -16.67 -17.11
N TRP A 118 -10.89 -16.39 -15.84
CA TRP A 118 -10.41 -15.08 -15.41
C TRP A 118 -8.96 -14.81 -15.77
N THR A 119 -8.14 -15.83 -16.02
CA THR A 119 -6.68 -15.70 -16.18
C THR A 119 -6.15 -16.33 -17.46
N VAL A 120 -6.93 -17.21 -18.09
CA VAL A 120 -6.55 -17.91 -19.31
C VAL A 120 -7.41 -17.39 -20.45
N ASP A 121 -6.77 -16.88 -21.51
CA ASP A 121 -7.44 -16.65 -22.78
C ASP A 121 -7.61 -18.02 -23.46
N GLU A 122 -8.84 -18.45 -23.72
CA GLU A 122 -9.06 -19.73 -24.39
C GLU A 122 -8.52 -19.69 -25.82
N PRO A 123 -7.65 -20.64 -26.22
CA PRO A 123 -7.21 -20.72 -27.61
C PRO A 123 -8.29 -21.36 -28.48
N ALA A 124 -8.54 -20.72 -29.63
CA ALA A 124 -9.35 -21.16 -30.77
C ALA A 124 -10.87 -20.88 -30.71
N GLY A 125 -11.26 -19.63 -31.02
CA GLY A 125 -12.65 -19.29 -31.32
C GLY A 125 -13.02 -17.80 -31.20
N THR A 126 -12.11 -16.91 -31.64
CA THR A 126 -12.30 -15.47 -31.88
C THR A 126 -12.81 -14.52 -30.79
N ASN A 127 -13.26 -14.95 -29.60
CA ASN A 127 -13.78 -14.00 -28.59
C ASN A 127 -13.40 -14.33 -27.14
N SER A 128 -12.27 -13.77 -26.66
CA SER A 128 -11.86 -13.76 -25.24
C SER A 128 -13.02 -13.45 -24.29
N SER A 129 -13.20 -14.26 -23.25
CA SER A 129 -14.29 -14.14 -22.26
C SER A 129 -14.38 -12.75 -21.62
N ILE A 130 -15.57 -12.35 -21.16
CA ILE A 130 -15.75 -11.06 -20.47
C ILE A 130 -14.89 -11.01 -19.20
N GLU A 131 -14.83 -12.13 -18.47
CA GLU A 131 -14.01 -12.32 -17.27
C GLU A 131 -12.54 -12.04 -17.55
N TYR A 132 -12.00 -12.62 -18.62
CA TYR A 132 -10.61 -12.38 -19.02
C TYR A 132 -10.38 -10.91 -19.41
N LEU A 133 -11.31 -10.30 -20.15
CA LEU A 133 -11.21 -8.89 -20.55
C LEU A 133 -11.22 -7.97 -19.31
N ILE A 134 -12.09 -8.21 -18.34
CA ILE A 134 -12.13 -7.50 -17.05
C ILE A 134 -10.79 -7.64 -16.31
N TYR A 135 -10.27 -8.86 -16.24
CA TYR A 135 -8.97 -9.12 -15.62
C TYR A 135 -7.84 -8.34 -16.31
N GLN A 136 -7.83 -8.30 -17.65
CA GLN A 136 -6.84 -7.54 -18.40
C GLN A 136 -6.90 -6.03 -18.09
N VAL A 137 -8.09 -5.44 -17.96
CA VAL A 137 -8.23 -4.03 -17.55
C VAL A 137 -7.54 -3.78 -16.19
N LYS A 138 -7.78 -4.66 -15.21
CA LYS A 138 -7.11 -4.57 -13.90
C LYS A 138 -5.60 -4.74 -13.99
N CYS A 139 -5.11 -5.69 -14.80
CA CYS A 139 -3.69 -5.91 -15.01
C CYS A 139 -2.98 -4.69 -15.60
N HIS A 140 -3.55 -4.09 -16.65
CA HIS A 140 -3.01 -2.86 -17.23
C HIS A 140 -3.03 -1.69 -16.24
N ARG A 141 -4.13 -1.51 -15.49
CA ARG A 141 -4.23 -0.50 -14.43
C ARG A 141 -3.13 -0.65 -13.40
N ASN A 142 -2.95 -1.87 -12.88
CA ASN A 142 -1.95 -2.16 -11.86
C ASN A 142 -0.53 -1.95 -12.39
N ASN A 143 -0.27 -2.36 -13.64
CA ASN A 143 1.02 -2.10 -14.29
C ASN A 143 1.31 -0.59 -14.34
N ALA A 144 0.34 0.23 -14.76
CA ALA A 144 0.50 1.68 -14.79
C ALA A 144 0.68 2.31 -13.40
N CYS A 145 0.03 1.79 -12.35
CA CYS A 145 0.15 2.34 -11.00
C CYS A 145 1.45 1.96 -10.28
N HIS A 146 2.07 0.82 -10.64
CA HIS A 146 3.20 0.27 -9.91
C HIS A 146 4.54 0.40 -10.67
N ASN A 147 4.50 0.55 -11.99
CA ASN A 147 5.71 0.68 -12.81
C ASN A 147 5.75 2.07 -13.44
N ILE A 148 6.62 2.94 -12.93
CA ILE A 148 6.96 4.19 -13.62
C ILE A 148 7.72 3.79 -14.88
N CYS A 149 7.08 3.95 -16.04
CA CYS A 149 7.69 3.64 -17.33
C CYS A 149 8.13 4.93 -18.00
N ASP A 150 9.40 5.03 -18.37
CA ASP A 150 9.81 5.98 -19.40
C ASP A 150 9.36 5.42 -20.75
N LEU A 151 8.40 6.09 -21.39
CA LEU A 151 7.76 5.61 -22.62
C LEU A 151 8.20 6.47 -23.80
N SER A 152 8.68 5.82 -24.85
CA SER A 152 8.77 6.45 -26.16
C SER A 152 7.38 6.79 -26.70
N GLU A 153 7.30 7.70 -27.67
CA GLU A 153 6.03 8.09 -28.30
C GLU A 153 5.34 6.92 -29.02
N SER A 154 6.12 6.05 -29.65
CA SER A 154 5.63 4.83 -30.31
C SER A 154 5.07 3.83 -29.28
N GLU A 155 5.77 3.61 -28.17
CA GLU A 155 5.29 2.73 -27.09
C GLU A 155 4.03 3.26 -26.42
N LEU A 156 3.97 4.57 -26.14
CA LEU A 156 2.77 5.20 -25.62
C LEU A 156 1.60 5.00 -26.57
N THR A 157 1.79 5.28 -27.86
CA THR A 157 0.75 5.12 -28.88
C THR A 157 0.26 3.67 -28.96
N ASN A 158 1.17 2.71 -28.94
CA ASN A 158 0.83 1.28 -28.97
C ASN A 158 0.03 0.89 -27.73
N LYS A 159 0.49 1.24 -26.53
CA LYS A 159 -0.22 0.95 -25.27
C LYS A 159 -1.60 1.59 -25.22
N LEU A 160 -1.74 2.83 -25.69
CA LEU A 160 -3.05 3.49 -25.75
C LEU A 160 -3.99 2.80 -26.74
N ASN A 161 -3.50 2.34 -27.89
CA ASN A 161 -4.30 1.57 -28.85
C ASN A 161 -4.71 0.20 -28.30
N GLU A 162 -3.82 -0.48 -27.56
CA GLU A 162 -4.14 -1.73 -26.85
C GLU A 162 -5.26 -1.52 -25.84
N LEU A 163 -5.13 -0.51 -24.97
CA LEU A 163 -6.16 -0.16 -24.00
C LEU A 163 -7.49 0.22 -24.65
N LYS A 164 -7.45 1.03 -25.71
CA LYS A 164 -8.63 1.41 -26.48
C LYS A 164 -9.35 0.18 -27.04
N THR A 165 -8.60 -0.73 -27.65
CA THR A 165 -9.14 -1.96 -28.24
C THR A 165 -9.76 -2.84 -27.16
N LEU A 166 -9.05 -3.03 -26.04
CA LEU A 166 -9.53 -3.80 -24.89
C LEU A 166 -10.84 -3.21 -24.32
N TYR A 167 -10.88 -1.91 -24.05
CA TYR A 167 -12.02 -1.26 -23.41
C TYR A 167 -13.25 -1.24 -24.32
N THR A 168 -13.06 -0.91 -25.60
CA THR A 168 -14.15 -0.94 -26.59
C THR A 168 -14.69 -2.35 -26.77
N LYS A 169 -13.82 -3.37 -26.88
CA LYS A 169 -14.23 -4.78 -26.98
C LYS A 169 -15.02 -5.23 -25.75
N LEU A 170 -14.56 -4.87 -24.55
CA LEU A 170 -15.23 -5.22 -23.30
C LEU A 170 -16.63 -4.60 -23.22
N VAL A 171 -16.75 -3.28 -23.45
CA VAL A 171 -18.03 -2.58 -23.34
C VAL A 171 -19.02 -3.02 -24.42
N ASP A 172 -18.56 -3.15 -25.67
CA ASP A 172 -19.40 -3.66 -26.76
C ASP A 172 -19.98 -5.05 -26.41
N ARG A 173 -19.14 -5.95 -25.90
CA ARG A 173 -19.56 -7.31 -25.55
C ARG A 173 -20.53 -7.34 -24.37
N VAL A 174 -20.21 -6.64 -23.28
CA VAL A 174 -21.05 -6.62 -22.08
C VAL A 174 -22.43 -6.03 -22.39
N LEU A 175 -22.49 -4.92 -23.13
CA LEU A 175 -23.76 -4.29 -23.47
C LEU A 175 -24.59 -5.17 -24.42
N LYS A 176 -23.96 -5.86 -25.38
CA LYS A 176 -24.63 -6.86 -26.23
C LYS A 176 -25.23 -8.01 -25.43
N GLU A 177 -24.45 -8.60 -24.52
CA GLU A 177 -24.91 -9.70 -23.66
C GLU A 177 -25.98 -9.24 -22.65
N SER A 178 -25.97 -7.97 -22.26
CA SER A 178 -26.99 -7.35 -21.40
C SER A 178 -28.29 -7.00 -22.15
N GLY A 179 -28.33 -7.16 -23.48
CA GLY A 179 -29.50 -6.87 -24.31
C GLY A 179 -29.74 -5.40 -24.62
N GLU A 180 -28.72 -4.55 -24.51
CA GLU A 180 -28.83 -3.12 -24.82
C GLU A 180 -29.03 -2.86 -26.31
N SER A 181 -29.68 -1.74 -26.63
CA SER A 181 -29.92 -1.38 -28.03
C SER A 181 -28.61 -1.06 -28.78
N PRO A 182 -28.53 -1.35 -30.10
CA PRO A 182 -27.35 -1.01 -30.91
C PRO A 182 -26.94 0.46 -30.83
N ASP A 183 -27.92 1.38 -30.73
CA ASP A 183 -27.67 2.82 -30.62
C ASP A 183 -26.94 3.18 -29.30
N ILE A 184 -27.34 2.57 -28.18
CA ILE A 184 -26.69 2.75 -26.88
C ILE A 184 -25.27 2.16 -26.91
N ILE A 185 -25.11 0.97 -27.50
CA ILE A 185 -23.79 0.32 -27.65
C ILE A 185 -22.85 1.19 -28.47
N CYS A 186 -23.29 1.68 -29.63
CA CYS A 186 -22.54 2.60 -30.48
C CYS A 186 -22.15 3.86 -29.71
N LYS A 187 -23.11 4.51 -29.04
CA LYS A 187 -22.86 5.72 -28.25
C LYS A 187 -21.80 5.50 -27.16
N LYS A 188 -21.93 4.44 -26.35
CA LYS A 188 -20.98 4.15 -25.26
C LYS A 188 -19.59 3.76 -25.76
N THR A 189 -19.54 3.01 -26.85
CA THR A 189 -18.27 2.66 -27.49
C THR A 189 -17.59 3.89 -28.08
N ASP A 190 -18.35 4.80 -28.68
CA ASP A 190 -17.83 6.05 -29.24
C ASP A 190 -17.43 7.04 -28.15
N GLU A 191 -18.11 7.09 -27.00
CA GLU A 191 -17.66 7.82 -25.81
C GLU A 191 -16.23 7.39 -25.42
N ILE A 192 -15.95 6.08 -25.37
CA ILE A 192 -14.61 5.55 -25.06
C ILE A 192 -13.61 5.93 -26.16
N LYS A 193 -13.96 5.75 -27.44
CA LYS A 193 -13.07 6.12 -28.55
C LYS A 193 -12.72 7.61 -28.52
N ASN A 194 -13.68 8.46 -28.16
CA ASN A 194 -13.50 9.90 -28.02
C ASN A 194 -12.61 10.24 -26.82
N ASP A 195 -12.75 9.55 -25.68
CA ASP A 195 -11.84 9.72 -24.54
C ASP A 195 -10.38 9.45 -24.95
N PHE A 196 -10.12 8.38 -25.72
CA PHE A 196 -8.78 8.10 -26.26
C PHE A 196 -8.35 9.09 -27.34
N ALA A 197 -9.27 9.58 -28.18
CA ALA A 197 -8.95 10.59 -29.18
C ALA A 197 -8.57 11.92 -28.53
N ASN A 198 -9.28 12.32 -27.47
CA ASN A 198 -8.98 13.50 -26.66
C ASN A 198 -7.64 13.34 -25.96
N LEU A 199 -7.38 12.17 -25.36
CA LEU A 199 -6.09 11.87 -24.73
C LEU A 199 -4.94 11.86 -25.74
N LYS A 200 -5.20 11.47 -27.01
CA LYS A 200 -4.23 11.54 -28.10
C LYS A 200 -4.06 12.94 -28.67
N LYS A 201 -5.12 13.74 -28.73
CA LYS A 201 -5.05 15.14 -29.15
C LYS A 201 -4.30 15.97 -28.11
N SER A 202 -4.55 15.71 -26.83
CA SER A 202 -3.75 16.25 -25.73
C SER A 202 -2.33 15.71 -25.68
N ILE A 203 -1.93 14.73 -26.54
CA ILE A 203 -0.52 14.38 -26.76
C ILE A 203 0.20 15.46 -27.58
N GLN A 204 -0.53 16.09 -28.51
CA GLN A 204 -0.01 17.09 -29.45
C GLN A 204 -0.12 18.52 -28.91
N GLU A 205 -1.00 18.76 -27.93
CA GLU A 205 -1.18 20.07 -27.28
C GLU A 205 -0.41 20.13 -25.95
N VAL A 206 0.18 21.30 -25.66
CA VAL A 206 0.85 21.61 -24.39
C VAL A 206 -0.21 21.50 -23.28
N LEU A 207 0.07 20.72 -22.23
CA LEU A 207 -0.85 20.54 -21.10
C LEU A 207 -1.27 21.90 -20.53
N THR A 208 -2.55 22.03 -20.20
CA THR A 208 -3.05 23.21 -19.49
C THR A 208 -2.61 23.16 -18.03
N ASP A 209 -2.46 24.33 -17.39
CA ASP A 209 -2.08 24.41 -15.97
C ASP A 209 -3.08 23.68 -15.04
N GLU A 210 -4.34 23.57 -15.45
CA GLU A 210 -5.40 22.87 -14.70
C GLU A 210 -5.24 21.35 -14.72
N ASP A 211 -4.87 20.78 -15.88
CA ASP A 211 -4.55 19.34 -16.00
C ASP A 211 -3.32 18.96 -15.16
N PHE A 212 -2.36 19.89 -15.07
CA PHE A 212 -1.14 19.73 -14.29
C PHE A 212 -1.42 19.72 -12.77
N GLU A 213 -2.25 20.63 -12.28
CA GLU A 213 -2.66 20.68 -10.87
C GLU A 213 -3.47 19.45 -10.47
N ALA A 214 -4.38 18.98 -11.33
CA ALA A 214 -5.13 17.74 -11.09
C ALA A 214 -4.21 16.51 -10.99
N TYR A 215 -3.25 16.38 -11.92
CA TYR A 215 -2.24 15.33 -11.86
C TYR A 215 -1.35 15.42 -10.63
N LEU A 216 -0.86 16.61 -10.27
CA LEU A 216 -0.01 16.78 -9.09
C LEU A 216 -0.76 16.41 -7.80
N LYS A 217 -2.02 16.83 -7.68
CA LYS A 217 -2.86 16.48 -6.54
C LYS A 217 -3.05 14.98 -6.45
N GLU A 218 -3.44 14.33 -7.54
CA GLU A 218 -3.70 12.89 -7.56
C GLU A 218 -2.41 12.07 -7.40
N LYS A 219 -1.30 12.46 -8.03
CA LYS A 219 0.03 11.87 -7.83
C LYS A 219 0.47 12.01 -6.37
N SER A 220 0.26 13.17 -5.75
CA SER A 220 0.62 13.38 -4.35
C SER A 220 -0.21 12.51 -3.41
N GLU A 221 -1.49 12.32 -3.71
CA GLU A 221 -2.40 11.46 -2.94
C GLU A 221 -2.04 9.98 -3.13
N VAL A 222 -1.79 9.54 -4.36
CA VAL A 222 -1.34 8.18 -4.69
C VAL A 222 0.03 7.89 -4.09
N LEU A 223 1.00 8.81 -4.19
CA LEU A 223 2.32 8.66 -3.57
C LEU A 223 2.22 8.62 -2.04
N LYS A 224 1.40 9.47 -1.42
CA LYS A 224 1.16 9.40 0.03
C LYS A 224 0.51 8.08 0.43
N MET A 225 -0.45 7.60 -0.35
CA MET A 225 -1.11 6.32 -0.13
C MET A 225 -0.13 5.16 -0.26
N LEU A 226 0.69 5.14 -1.32
CA LEU A 226 1.74 4.15 -1.54
C LEU A 226 2.81 4.21 -0.46
N GLN A 227 3.29 5.39 -0.09
CA GLN A 227 4.23 5.57 1.02
C GLN A 227 3.65 5.06 2.33
N THR A 228 2.38 5.37 2.62
CA THR A 228 1.69 4.88 3.83
C THR A 228 1.53 3.37 3.79
N LYS A 229 1.15 2.79 2.66
CA LYS A 229 0.98 1.35 2.47
C LYS A 229 2.31 0.60 2.57
N THR A 230 3.36 1.11 1.92
CA THR A 230 4.72 0.57 1.99
C THR A 230 5.25 0.68 3.41
N LYS A 231 5.10 1.84 4.07
CA LYS A 231 5.45 2.03 5.48
C LYS A 231 4.74 1.02 6.38
N LEU A 232 3.43 0.87 6.24
CA LEU A 232 2.66 -0.10 7.02
C LEU A 232 3.09 -1.54 6.73
N SER A 233 3.32 -1.88 5.46
CA SER A 233 3.80 -3.21 5.05
C SER A 233 5.19 -3.52 5.60
N CYS A 234 6.12 -2.56 5.55
CA CYS A 234 7.45 -2.67 6.14
C CYS A 234 7.38 -2.78 7.66
N GLN A 235 6.53 -1.99 8.31
CA GLN A 235 6.29 -2.07 9.75
C GLN A 235 5.78 -3.46 10.14
N LEU A 236 4.77 -3.98 9.45
CA LEU A 236 4.22 -5.32 9.71
C LEU A 236 5.27 -6.41 9.48
N HIS A 237 6.05 -6.31 8.40
CA HIS A 237 7.12 -7.25 8.12
C HIS A 237 8.18 -7.21 9.22
N LEU A 238 8.71 -6.03 9.57
CA LEU A 238 9.72 -5.89 10.61
C LEU A 238 9.21 -6.34 11.98
N LYS A 239 7.96 -6.02 12.32
CA LYS A 239 7.33 -6.51 13.56
C LYS A 239 7.29 -8.02 13.62
N LYS A 240 6.91 -8.67 12.52
CA LYS A 240 6.91 -10.13 12.40
C LYS A 240 8.33 -10.70 12.46
N LEU A 241 9.30 -10.09 11.77
CA LEU A 241 10.70 -10.50 11.82
C LEU A 241 11.27 -10.40 13.24
N TYR A 242 10.82 -9.41 14.00
CA TYR A 242 11.26 -9.20 15.37
C TYR A 242 10.56 -10.10 16.38
N GLU A 243 9.51 -10.84 16.02
CA GLU A 243 8.86 -11.84 16.90
C GLU A 243 9.88 -12.80 17.52
N ASP A 244 10.83 -13.26 16.72
CA ASP A 244 11.88 -14.20 17.15
C ASP A 244 13.09 -13.48 17.80
N THR A 245 13.15 -12.15 17.74
CA THR A 245 14.28 -11.35 18.26
C THR A 245 14.08 -10.92 19.72
N TYR A 246 12.89 -11.13 20.28
CA TYR A 246 12.57 -10.78 21.67
C TYR A 246 13.18 -11.71 22.69
N GLU A 247 13.60 -12.89 22.27
CA GLU A 247 14.05 -13.94 23.17
C GLU A 247 15.53 -13.76 23.51
N THR A 248 15.81 -13.80 24.81
CA THR A 248 17.17 -13.83 25.34
C THR A 248 17.33 -15.13 26.12
N ASN A 249 18.47 -15.78 25.92
CA ASN A 249 18.86 -16.94 26.73
C ASN A 249 19.36 -16.45 28.09
N ILE A 250 18.73 -16.90 29.17
CA ILE A 250 19.08 -16.50 30.54
C ILE A 250 20.50 -17.01 30.90
N ALA A 251 20.87 -18.18 30.39
CA ALA A 251 22.20 -18.74 30.54
C ALA A 251 22.51 -19.66 29.35
N GLU A 252 23.15 -19.12 28.31
CA GLU A 252 23.57 -19.89 27.12
C GLU A 252 24.43 -21.12 27.46
N TRP A 253 25.09 -21.11 28.61
CA TRP A 253 25.94 -22.17 29.12
C TRP A 253 25.22 -23.21 29.98
N LEU A 254 23.98 -22.95 30.41
CA LEU A 254 23.21 -23.81 31.31
C LEU A 254 22.13 -24.60 30.56
N ASP A 255 21.35 -23.92 29.70
CA ASP A 255 20.33 -24.54 28.86
C ASP A 255 19.97 -23.61 27.69
N ILE A 256 20.23 -24.07 26.45
CA ILE A 256 19.96 -23.33 25.21
C ILE A 256 18.45 -23.28 24.91
N SER A 257 17.65 -24.14 25.54
CA SER A 257 16.21 -24.24 25.30
C SER A 257 15.35 -23.27 26.11
N GLN A 258 15.93 -22.59 27.11
CA GLN A 258 15.22 -21.59 27.91
C GLN A 258 15.33 -20.19 27.30
N GLN A 259 14.47 -19.95 26.31
CA GLN A 259 14.24 -18.63 25.76
C GLN A 259 13.20 -17.88 26.61
N VAL A 260 13.55 -16.68 27.05
CA VAL A 260 12.63 -15.81 27.79
C VAL A 260 12.55 -14.45 27.12
N GLU A 261 11.36 -13.87 27.10
CA GLU A 261 11.17 -12.51 26.57
C GLU A 261 12.05 -11.51 27.33
N THR A 262 12.82 -10.73 26.56
CA THR A 262 13.77 -9.73 27.07
C THR A 262 13.11 -8.78 28.08
N GLU A 263 11.85 -8.42 27.87
CA GLU A 263 11.10 -7.51 28.76
C GLU A 263 10.85 -8.11 30.15
N GLN A 264 10.67 -9.42 30.26
CA GLN A 264 10.38 -10.11 31.53
C GLN A 264 11.61 -10.22 32.42
N VAL A 265 12.80 -10.22 31.81
CA VAL A 265 14.09 -10.38 32.50
C VAL A 265 14.90 -9.09 32.55
N PHE A 266 14.41 -8.00 31.96
CA PHE A 266 15.10 -6.72 31.93
C PHE A 266 15.03 -6.02 33.29
N THR A 267 16.20 -5.80 33.88
CA THR A 267 16.36 -4.94 35.05
C THR A 267 16.88 -3.57 34.62
N GLU A 268 16.39 -2.50 35.26
CA GLU A 268 16.78 -1.14 34.91
C GLU A 268 18.29 -0.92 34.95
N LEU A 269 18.84 -0.39 33.86
CA LEU A 269 20.26 -0.09 33.73
C LEU A 269 20.59 1.30 34.27
N ILE A 270 21.72 1.40 34.95
CA ILE A 270 22.31 2.69 35.33
C ILE A 270 23.11 3.21 34.14
N ILE A 271 22.54 4.17 33.41
CA ILE A 271 23.20 4.79 32.26
C ILE A 271 23.84 6.11 32.70
N LYS A 272 25.12 6.28 32.38
CA LYS A 272 25.87 7.50 32.65
C LYS A 272 26.18 8.22 31.34
N GLN A 273 25.85 9.50 31.27
CA GLN A 273 26.23 10.33 30.11
C GLN A 273 27.68 10.80 30.27
N GLU A 274 28.58 10.31 29.43
CA GLU A 274 29.94 10.85 29.33
C GLU A 274 29.93 12.11 28.48
N GLN A 275 30.40 13.24 29.04
CA GLN A 275 30.62 14.46 28.27
C GLN A 275 32.01 14.42 27.62
N ASP A 276 32.12 14.83 26.35
CA ASP A 276 33.36 14.85 25.58
C ASP A 276 34.55 15.41 26.38
N LYS A 277 35.50 14.53 26.70
CA LYS A 277 36.79 14.85 27.33
C LYS A 277 37.80 15.50 26.37
N VAL A 278 37.44 15.66 25.08
CA VAL A 278 38.38 16.08 24.03
C VAL A 278 38.73 17.57 24.11
N LEU A 279 37.92 18.41 24.77
CA LEU A 279 38.19 19.85 24.94
C LEU A 279 38.49 20.31 26.37
N SER A 280 38.27 19.47 27.39
CA SER A 280 38.47 19.86 28.81
C SER A 280 39.92 19.71 29.30
N LYS A 281 40.84 19.12 28.51
CA LYS A 281 42.26 19.03 28.87
C LYS A 281 43.03 20.36 28.85
N ARG A 282 42.41 21.47 28.42
CA ARG A 282 43.03 22.81 28.43
C ARG A 282 42.53 23.75 29.52
N ALA A 283 41.62 23.31 30.39
CA ALA A 283 41.12 24.11 31.51
C ALA A 283 41.32 23.35 32.82
N ASN A 284 42.42 23.70 33.49
CA ASN A 284 42.72 23.61 34.93
C ASN A 284 41.80 22.77 35.86
N ASN A 285 42.45 21.81 36.53
CA ASN A 285 42.41 21.50 37.98
C ASN A 285 41.09 21.36 38.78
N ASP A 286 39.90 21.41 38.19
CA ASP A 286 38.67 21.06 38.90
C ASP A 286 38.17 19.65 38.51
N LEU A 287 38.96 18.64 38.89
CA LEU A 287 38.64 17.23 38.62
C LEU A 287 37.55 16.65 39.56
N ASN A 288 37.01 17.44 40.50
CA ASN A 288 36.14 16.93 41.56
C ASN A 288 34.64 17.22 41.40
N ASN A 289 34.19 17.92 40.35
CA ASN A 289 32.76 18.19 40.14
C ASN A 289 32.31 17.95 38.68
N MET A 290 32.77 16.85 38.05
CA MET A 290 32.01 16.30 36.93
C MET A 290 30.71 15.71 37.51
N THR A 291 29.63 16.48 37.49
CA THR A 291 28.30 15.97 37.82
C THR A 291 27.93 14.88 36.82
N GLU A 292 28.12 13.62 37.22
CA GLU A 292 27.66 12.46 36.48
C GLU A 292 26.15 12.56 36.29
N LYS A 293 25.69 12.88 35.07
CA LYS A 293 24.27 12.91 34.79
C LYS A 293 23.80 11.47 34.57
N ARG A 294 23.06 10.94 35.54
CA ARG A 294 22.33 9.67 35.40
C ARG A 294 21.20 9.87 34.41
N CYS A 295 21.08 8.96 33.45
CA CYS A 295 20.01 8.94 32.46
C CYS A 295 19.18 7.69 32.69
N HIS A 296 17.86 7.86 32.76
CA HIS A 296 16.94 6.74 32.75
C HIS A 296 16.89 6.13 31.34
N TYR A 297 16.72 4.82 31.24
CA TYR A 297 16.80 4.14 29.94
C TYR A 297 15.77 4.63 28.91
N LYS A 298 14.58 5.03 29.39
CA LYS A 298 13.52 5.61 28.55
C LYS A 298 13.88 6.99 27.99
N ASP A 299 14.81 7.69 28.63
CA ASP A 299 15.16 9.07 28.29
C ASP A 299 16.38 9.15 27.37
N ILE A 300 17.01 8.01 27.05
CA ILE A 300 18.26 7.99 26.27
C ILE A 300 18.13 8.64 24.90
N LEU A 301 16.96 8.49 24.26
CA LEU A 301 16.65 9.07 22.96
C LEU A 301 16.32 10.57 23.04
N THR A 302 16.10 11.10 24.25
CA THR A 302 15.81 12.52 24.50
C THR A 302 17.07 13.32 24.85
N ILE A 303 18.23 12.65 25.00
CA ILE A 303 19.49 13.30 25.33
C ILE A 303 19.79 14.35 24.26
N THR A 304 19.99 15.59 24.67
CA THR A 304 20.41 16.67 23.78
C THR A 304 21.90 16.94 23.93
N THR A 305 22.53 17.36 22.83
CA THR A 305 23.91 17.86 22.85
C THR A 305 23.97 19.25 23.48
N LYS A 306 25.17 19.78 23.76
CA LYS A 306 25.36 21.16 24.25
C LYS A 306 24.72 22.22 23.35
N THR A 307 24.46 21.89 22.08
CA THR A 307 23.79 22.77 21.11
C THR A 307 22.26 22.69 21.15
N MET A 308 21.67 22.04 22.16
CA MET A 308 20.22 21.79 22.30
C MET A 308 19.60 21.01 21.13
N LYS A 309 20.43 20.31 20.34
CA LYS A 309 19.99 19.42 19.26
C LYS A 309 20.09 17.96 19.69
N SER A 310 19.11 17.15 19.30
CA SER A 310 19.17 15.69 19.44
C SER A 310 20.33 15.14 18.61
N PRO A 311 21.17 14.26 19.18
CA PRO A 311 22.28 13.65 18.47
C PRO A 311 21.76 12.75 17.35
N LYS A 312 22.41 12.79 16.19
CA LYS A 312 22.12 11.85 15.09
C LYS A 312 22.66 10.44 15.38
N ILE A 313 23.71 10.35 16.20
CA ILE A 313 24.39 9.11 16.55
C ILE A 313 24.56 9.09 18.06
N LEU A 314 24.14 7.99 18.69
CA LEU A 314 24.33 7.74 20.10
C LEU A 314 25.16 6.47 20.27
N THR A 315 26.29 6.59 20.97
CA THR A 315 27.20 5.47 21.23
C THR A 315 27.05 5.01 22.68
N ILE A 316 26.76 3.74 22.89
CA ILE A 316 26.67 3.12 24.22
C ILE A 316 27.92 2.27 24.44
N THR A 317 28.72 2.64 25.44
CA THR A 317 29.93 1.92 25.80
C THR A 317 29.75 1.21 27.15
N ALA A 318 30.25 -0.02 27.22
CA ALA A 318 30.30 -0.80 28.45
C ALA A 318 31.26 -1.97 28.27
N VAL A 319 31.74 -2.54 29.37
CA VAL A 319 32.53 -3.78 29.38
C VAL A 319 31.70 -4.94 28.77
N GLY A 320 32.36 -5.98 28.26
CA GLY A 320 31.69 -7.21 27.83
C GLY A 320 30.84 -7.80 28.94
N GLY A 321 29.65 -8.32 28.59
CA GLY A 321 28.70 -8.88 29.57
C GLY A 321 27.72 -7.88 30.22
N ASN A 322 27.91 -6.57 30.07
CA ASN A 322 27.03 -5.56 30.68
C ASN A 322 25.69 -5.33 29.94
N GLY A 323 25.19 -6.30 29.18
CA GLY A 323 23.84 -6.27 28.61
C GLY A 323 23.59 -5.27 27.48
N LYS A 324 24.62 -4.76 26.77
CA LYS A 324 24.44 -3.82 25.63
C LYS A 324 23.49 -4.37 24.55
N THR A 325 23.64 -5.64 24.19
CA THR A 325 22.81 -6.31 23.20
C THR A 325 21.40 -6.56 23.71
N THR A 326 21.26 -6.98 24.96
CA THR A 326 19.95 -7.13 25.63
C THR A 326 19.23 -5.78 25.68
N TYR A 327 19.96 -4.71 25.95
CA TYR A 327 19.42 -3.35 25.97
C TYR A 327 18.93 -2.90 24.60
N THR A 328 19.67 -3.16 23.52
CA THR A 328 19.19 -2.83 22.16
C THR A 328 18.02 -3.71 21.74
N ARG A 329 18.00 -5.00 22.10
CA ARG A 329 16.86 -5.90 21.88
C ARG A 329 15.59 -5.44 22.63
N LEU A 330 15.73 -4.80 23.80
CA LEU A 330 14.59 -4.19 24.50
C LEU A 330 13.90 -3.12 23.65
N PHE A 331 14.65 -2.23 22.97
CA PHE A 331 14.04 -1.23 22.07
C PHE A 331 13.29 -1.89 20.92
N VAL A 332 13.87 -2.93 20.32
CA VAL A 332 13.25 -3.70 19.25
C VAL A 332 11.92 -4.32 19.71
N CYS A 333 11.93 -4.94 20.90
CA CYS A 333 10.75 -5.53 21.54
C CYS A 333 9.66 -4.49 21.86
N LYS A 334 10.06 -3.36 22.45
CA LYS A 334 9.14 -2.27 22.82
C LYS A 334 8.53 -1.60 21.59
N TRP A 335 9.30 -1.39 20.53
CA TRP A 335 8.81 -0.80 19.28
C TRP A 335 7.83 -1.73 18.56
N SER A 336 8.13 -3.02 18.50
CA SER A 336 7.32 -3.96 17.74
C SER A 336 5.94 -4.20 18.35
N LYS A 337 5.85 -4.26 19.69
CA LYS A 337 4.59 -4.35 20.47
C LYS A 337 3.71 -3.09 20.34
N GLY A 338 4.22 -1.98 19.82
CA GLY A 338 3.44 -0.77 19.49
C GLY A 338 3.05 0.10 20.68
N GLN A 339 3.52 -0.22 21.89
CA GLN A 339 3.39 0.60 23.10
C GLN A 339 4.73 0.58 23.84
N SER A 340 5.69 1.39 23.37
CA SER A 340 7.04 1.28 23.91
C SER A 340 7.17 1.86 25.32
N GLY A 341 6.30 2.82 25.67
CA GLY A 341 6.46 3.63 26.87
C GLY A 341 7.73 4.50 26.85
N ILE A 342 8.33 4.65 25.66
CA ILE A 342 9.52 5.45 25.36
C ILE A 342 9.07 6.49 24.30
N PRO A 343 8.79 7.75 24.70
CA PRO A 343 8.11 8.72 23.83
C PRO A 343 8.77 8.96 22.47
N GLU A 344 10.10 8.92 22.40
CA GLU A 344 10.81 9.11 21.14
C GLU A 344 10.84 7.84 20.27
N LEU A 345 10.72 6.65 20.88
CA LEU A 345 10.63 5.39 20.14
C LEU A 345 9.24 5.24 19.50
N ASP A 346 8.19 5.73 20.16
CA ASP A 346 6.83 5.74 19.61
C ASP A 346 6.69 6.63 18.36
N LYS A 347 7.64 7.55 18.13
CA LYS A 347 7.72 8.39 16.92
C LYS A 347 8.49 7.72 15.77
N VAL A 348 9.12 6.57 16.00
CA VAL A 348 9.94 5.90 14.99
C VAL A 348 9.03 5.11 14.05
N ASP A 349 9.00 5.52 12.79
CA ASP A 349 8.21 4.87 11.75
C ASP A 349 8.75 3.50 11.34
N ILE A 350 10.06 3.38 11.22
CA ILE A 350 10.75 2.16 10.79
C ILE A 350 11.98 2.00 11.68
N LEU A 351 12.07 0.88 12.40
CA LEU A 351 13.23 0.53 13.20
C LEU A 351 14.01 -0.59 12.50
N MET A 352 15.29 -0.37 12.24
CA MET A 352 16.19 -1.39 11.70
C MET A 352 17.18 -1.83 12.77
N PHE A 353 17.07 -3.10 13.18
CA PHE A 353 18.04 -3.78 14.02
C PHE A 353 19.09 -4.48 13.14
N ILE A 354 20.36 -4.18 13.39
CA ILE A 354 21.48 -4.76 12.64
C ILE A 354 22.44 -5.41 13.65
N GLU A 355 22.61 -6.72 13.55
CA GLU A 355 23.63 -7.44 14.30
C GLU A 355 24.96 -7.38 13.54
N LEU A 356 25.90 -6.57 14.02
CA LEU A 356 27.18 -6.38 13.33
C LEU A 356 28.04 -7.65 13.27
N ARG A 357 27.77 -8.65 14.11
CA ARG A 357 28.47 -9.94 14.11
C ARG A 357 28.07 -10.84 12.93
N SER A 358 26.91 -10.64 12.33
CA SER A 358 26.42 -11.46 11.21
C SER A 358 26.74 -10.86 9.83
N LEU A 359 27.50 -9.77 9.77
CA LEU A 359 27.86 -9.05 8.54
C LEU A 359 29.29 -9.34 8.05
N SER A 360 29.97 -10.31 8.66
CA SER A 360 31.36 -10.69 8.36
C SER A 360 31.48 -11.73 7.26
#